data_AF-A0A218UEE9-F1
#
_entry.id   AF-A0A218UEE9-F1
#
_cell.length_a   1.000
_cell.length_b   1.000
_cell.length_c   1.000
_cell.angle_alpha   90.00
_cell.angle_beta   90.00
_cell.angle_gamma   90.00
#
_symmetry.space_group_name_H-M   'P 1'
#
loop_
_entity.id
_entity.type
_entity.pdbx_description
1 polymer ?
#
loop_
_entity_poly.entity_id
_entity_poly.type
_entity_poly.pdbx_seq_one_letter_code
_entity_poly.pdbx_strand_id
1 'polypeptide(L)'
;MILDLASALYRRPLKWIFLWLLVFALTTMWYITFSSRAGLENLNPLYFYEHEPVYRRPRPFTLRERPRCADLRPFLVILVASSPGDLKARQAIRITWGSRDSWWGQHILTLFLLGQDTQREDRAAA
;
A
#
# COMPACT_ATOMS: atom_id res chain seq x y z
N MET A 1 -43.44 -55.36 22.53
CA MET A 1 -42.27 -55.95 23.22
C MET A 1 -40.98 -55.84 22.41
N ILE A 2 -40.93 -56.22 21.13
CA ILE A 2 -39.71 -56.11 20.30
C ILE A 2 -39.36 -54.65 19.92
N LEU A 3 -40.37 -53.79 19.69
CA LEU A 3 -40.15 -52.36 19.39
C LEU A 3 -39.65 -51.52 20.58
N ASP A 4 -39.95 -51.92 21.82
CA ASP A 4 -39.47 -51.22 23.03
C ASP A 4 -38.00 -51.56 23.36
N LEU A 5 -37.55 -52.77 23.00
CA LEU A 5 -36.15 -53.16 23.16
C LEU A 5 -35.26 -52.38 22.18
N ALA A 6 -35.74 -52.21 20.93
CA ALA A 6 -35.05 -51.44 19.90
C ALA A 6 -34.95 -49.95 20.26
N SER A 7 -36.01 -49.34 20.80
CA SER A 7 -35.99 -47.94 21.22
C SER A 7 -35.09 -47.71 22.44
N ALA A 8 -35.04 -48.66 23.39
CA ALA A 8 -34.16 -48.59 24.57
C ALA A 8 -32.67 -48.83 24.24
N LEU A 9 -32.37 -49.76 23.31
CA LEU A 9 -31.02 -50.00 22.80
C LEU A 9 -30.53 -48.88 21.87
N TYR A 10 -31.43 -48.17 21.18
CA TYR A 10 -31.13 -47.03 20.32
C TYR A 10 -30.91 -45.72 21.11
N ARG A 11 -31.56 -45.55 22.27
CA ARG A 11 -31.46 -44.32 23.09
C ARG A 11 -30.12 -44.14 23.82
N ARG A 12 -29.40 -45.24 24.08
CA ARG A 12 -28.09 -45.23 24.74
C ARG A 12 -26.96 -44.78 23.81
N PRO A 13 -26.74 -45.37 22.62
CA PRO A 13 -25.68 -44.95 21.70
C PRO A 13 -25.94 -43.56 21.15
N LEU A 14 -27.20 -43.14 20.98
CA LEU A 14 -27.53 -41.81 20.46
C LEU A 14 -27.00 -40.69 21.38
N LYS A 15 -27.11 -40.85 22.72
CA LYS A 15 -26.54 -39.89 23.67
C LYS A 15 -25.01 -39.83 23.60
N TRP A 16 -24.36 -40.98 23.44
CA TRP A 16 -22.91 -41.03 23.25
C TRP A 16 -22.48 -40.42 21.91
N ILE A 17 -23.24 -40.63 20.84
CA ILE A 17 -23.00 -40.00 19.53
C ILE A 17 -23.13 -38.47 19.64
N PHE A 18 -24.18 -37.95 20.28
CA PHE A 18 -24.32 -36.51 20.53
C PHE A 18 -23.18 -35.96 21.39
N LEU A 19 -22.73 -36.71 22.40
CA LEU A 19 -21.61 -36.31 23.24
C LEU A 19 -20.29 -36.28 22.45
N TRP A 20 -20.04 -37.28 21.60
CA TRP A 20 -18.90 -37.31 20.69
C TRP A 20 -18.92 -36.15 19.69
N LEU A 21 -20.07 -35.86 19.08
CA LEU A 21 -20.24 -34.73 18.17
C LEU A 21 -20.01 -33.38 18.86
N LEU A 22 -20.50 -33.22 20.10
CA LEU A 22 -20.29 -32.02 20.91
C LEU A 22 -18.79 -31.84 21.22
N VAL A 23 -18.11 -32.90 21.66
CA VAL A 23 -16.67 -32.86 21.93
C VAL A 23 -15.89 -32.54 20.66
N PHE A 24 -16.21 -33.19 19.54
CA PHE A 24 -15.56 -32.93 18.26
C PHE A 24 -15.75 -31.46 17.83
N ALA A 25 -16.96 -30.91 17.93
CA ALA A 25 -17.24 -29.52 17.61
C ALA A 25 -16.46 -28.53 18.50
N LEU A 26 -16.35 -28.82 19.80
CA LEU A 26 -15.55 -28.00 20.71
C LEU A 26 -14.05 -28.08 20.37
N THR A 27 -13.54 -29.27 20.01
CA THR A 27 -12.14 -29.44 19.62
C THR A 27 -11.81 -28.77 18.30
N THR A 28 -12.70 -28.82 17.29
CA THR A 28 -12.48 -28.14 16.01
C THR A 28 -12.57 -26.63 16.17
N MET A 29 -13.53 -26.12 16.96
CA MET A 29 -13.62 -24.70 17.29
C MET A 29 -12.38 -24.20 18.05
N TRP A 30 -11.89 -24.98 19.02
CA TRP A 30 -10.64 -24.69 19.72
C TRP A 30 -9.44 -24.70 18.78
N TYR A 31 -9.34 -25.70 17.89
CA TYR A 31 -8.27 -25.81 16.90
C TYR A 31 -8.27 -24.66 15.89
N ILE A 32 -9.46 -24.23 15.43
CA ILE A 32 -9.62 -23.07 14.54
C ILE A 32 -9.26 -21.77 15.28
N THR A 33 -9.68 -21.61 16.54
CA THR A 33 -9.37 -20.42 17.35
C THR A 33 -7.89 -20.34 17.70
N PHE A 34 -7.26 -21.46 18.04
CA PHE A 34 -5.84 -21.58 18.35
C PHE A 34 -4.97 -21.33 17.11
N SER A 35 -5.32 -21.92 15.97
CA SER A 35 -4.61 -21.65 14.70
C SER A 35 -4.78 -20.21 14.23
N SER A 36 -5.95 -19.59 14.44
CA SER A 36 -6.16 -18.16 14.16
C SER A 36 -5.34 -17.24 15.07
N ARG A 37 -5.20 -17.58 16.37
CA ARG A 37 -4.35 -16.81 17.30
C ARG A 37 -2.86 -16.92 16.91
N ALA A 38 -2.39 -18.10 16.54
CA ALA A 38 -1.01 -18.30 16.10
C ALA A 38 -0.68 -17.59 14.76
N GLY A 39 -1.67 -17.45 13.87
CA GLY A 39 -1.49 -16.77 12.58
C GLY A 39 -1.37 -15.24 12.68
N LEU A 40 -2.03 -14.61 13.66
CA LEU A 40 -2.01 -13.15 13.83
C LEU A 40 -0.72 -12.64 14.50
N GLU A 41 -0.14 -13.42 15.43
CA GLU A 41 1.10 -13.05 16.12
C GLU A 41 2.35 -13.07 15.21
N ASN A 42 2.27 -13.71 14.04
CA ASN A 42 3.39 -13.84 13.10
C ASN A 42 3.43 -12.78 11.98
N LEU A 43 2.46 -11.85 11.93
CA LEU A 43 2.44 -10.78 10.92
C LEU A 43 3.03 -9.50 11.52
N ASN A 44 4.31 -9.23 11.25
CA ASN A 44 4.92 -7.94 11.56
C ASN A 44 4.31 -6.87 10.64
N PRO A 45 3.51 -5.90 11.12
CA PRO A 45 2.85 -4.90 10.26
C PRO A 45 3.84 -4.03 9.46
N LEU A 46 5.12 -4.01 9.87
CA LEU A 46 6.19 -3.33 9.16
C LEU A 46 6.91 -4.18 8.10
N TYR A 47 6.42 -5.38 7.76
CA TYR A 47 7.05 -6.24 6.75
C TYR A 47 7.27 -5.53 5.40
N PHE A 48 6.41 -4.57 5.05
CA PHE A 48 6.55 -3.74 3.85
C PHE A 48 7.77 -2.79 3.87
N TYR A 49 8.28 -2.43 5.05
CA TYR A 49 9.40 -1.51 5.24
C TYR A 49 10.72 -2.23 5.53
N GLU A 50 10.67 -3.51 5.85
CA GLU A 50 11.83 -4.32 6.23
C GLU A 50 12.61 -4.86 5.00
N HIS A 51 12.00 -4.78 3.82
CA HIS A 51 12.67 -5.10 2.56
C HIS A 51 13.49 -3.91 2.04
N GLU A 52 14.75 -4.18 1.70
CA GLU A 52 15.61 -3.23 0.99
C GLU A 52 14.88 -2.68 -0.24
N PRO A 53 14.93 -1.35 -0.47
CA PRO A 53 14.30 -0.77 -1.64
C PRO A 53 14.85 -1.47 -2.88
N VAL A 54 13.95 -1.94 -3.75
CA VAL A 54 14.31 -2.46 -5.08
C VAL A 54 15.30 -1.48 -5.70
N TYR A 55 16.53 -1.96 -5.90
CA TYR A 55 17.70 -1.16 -6.29
C TYR A 55 17.31 -0.24 -7.45
N ARG A 56 17.00 1.04 -7.15
CA ARG A 56 16.66 2.01 -8.17
C ARG A 56 17.93 2.26 -8.96
N ARG A 57 18.00 1.76 -10.20
CA ARG A 57 19.08 2.13 -11.12
C ARG A 57 19.18 3.66 -11.13
N PRO A 58 20.37 4.23 -10.92
CA PRO A 58 20.55 5.68 -10.93
C PRO A 58 20.23 6.18 -12.33
N ARG A 59 19.02 6.72 -12.52
CA ARG A 59 18.67 7.42 -13.75
C ARG A 59 19.18 8.85 -13.60
N PRO A 60 20.16 9.29 -14.41
CA PRO A 60 20.63 10.67 -14.33
C PRO A 60 19.47 11.61 -14.69
N PHE A 61 19.37 12.72 -13.96
CA PHE A 61 18.43 13.78 -14.32
C PHE A 61 18.82 14.40 -15.66
N THR A 62 17.99 14.19 -16.69
CA THR A 62 18.15 14.78 -18.03
C THR A 62 17.90 16.29 -18.02
N LEU A 63 16.95 16.73 -17.19
CA LEU A 63 16.58 18.13 -17.02
C LEU A 63 17.00 18.56 -15.62
N ARG A 64 17.98 19.44 -15.54
CA ARG A 64 18.42 20.09 -14.29
C ARG A 64 18.21 21.57 -14.42
N GLU A 65 17.46 22.12 -13.49
CA GLU A 65 17.43 23.56 -13.31
C GLU A 65 18.80 24.01 -12.78
N ARG A 66 19.34 25.13 -13.31
CA ARG A 66 20.60 25.75 -12.86
C ARG A 66 20.59 26.01 -11.34
N PRO A 67 21.74 26.25 -10.69
CA PRO A 67 21.85 26.27 -9.23
C PRO A 67 21.21 27.51 -8.57
N ARG A 68 19.89 27.67 -8.71
CA ARG A 68 19.07 28.68 -8.02
C ARG A 68 19.18 28.52 -6.50
N CYS A 69 19.34 27.30 -5.99
CA CYS A 69 19.41 27.06 -4.55
C CYS A 69 20.67 27.62 -3.90
N ALA A 70 21.81 27.65 -4.59
CA ALA A 70 23.07 28.15 -4.02
C ALA A 70 23.01 29.67 -3.83
N ASP A 71 22.43 30.38 -4.80
CA ASP A 71 22.38 31.84 -4.81
C ASP A 71 21.21 32.39 -3.97
N LEU A 72 20.02 31.79 -4.09
CA LEU A 72 18.80 32.31 -3.47
C LEU A 72 18.59 31.86 -2.01
N ARG A 73 19.20 30.74 -1.58
CA ARG A 73 18.99 30.11 -0.27
C ARG A 73 17.49 30.11 0.14
N PRO A 74 16.63 29.39 -0.60
CA PRO A 74 15.18 29.44 -0.38
C PRO A 74 14.80 28.88 0.99
N PHE A 75 13.81 29.51 1.62
CA PHE A 75 13.19 29.03 2.86
C PHE A 75 12.36 27.76 2.62
N LEU A 76 11.70 27.68 1.46
CA LEU A 76 10.86 26.55 1.08
C LEU A 76 11.11 26.13 -0.37
N VAL A 77 11.22 24.83 -0.60
CA VAL A 77 11.27 24.23 -1.95
C VAL A 77 10.03 23.37 -2.15
N ILE A 78 9.22 23.71 -3.16
CA ILE A 78 8.02 22.97 -3.55
C ILE A 78 8.36 22.14 -4.78
N LEU A 79 8.32 20.81 -4.65
CA LEU A 79 8.49 19.91 -5.79
C LEU A 79 7.11 19.41 -6.26
N VAL A 80 6.75 19.81 -7.47
CA VAL A 80 5.48 19.44 -8.11
C VAL A 80 5.71 18.29 -9.07
N ALA A 81 5.20 17.10 -8.73
CA ALA A 81 5.22 15.96 -9.64
C ALA A 81 4.15 16.12 -10.72
N SER A 82 4.52 15.95 -11.99
CA SER A 82 3.62 16.07 -13.12
C SER A 82 4.07 15.18 -14.28
N SER A 83 3.13 14.74 -15.12
CA SER A 83 3.44 14.02 -16.36
C SER A 83 4.03 14.96 -17.42
N PRO A 84 4.96 14.48 -18.27
CA PRO A 84 5.41 15.22 -19.45
C PRO A 84 4.25 15.71 -20.35
N GLY A 85 3.18 14.93 -20.47
CA GLY A 85 2.01 15.28 -21.30
C GLY A 85 1.14 16.40 -20.73
N ASP A 86 1.19 16.68 -19.43
CA ASP A 86 0.29 17.62 -18.74
C ASP A 86 0.78 19.08 -18.83
N LEU A 87 1.02 19.55 -20.05
CA LEU A 87 1.53 20.90 -20.30
C LEU A 87 0.60 21.99 -19.77
N LYS A 88 -0.73 21.83 -19.95
CA LYS A 88 -1.73 22.82 -19.53
C LYS A 88 -1.76 22.98 -18.00
N ALA A 89 -1.74 21.88 -17.26
CA ALA A 89 -1.75 21.91 -15.80
C ALA A 89 -0.47 22.55 -15.24
N ARG A 90 0.70 22.18 -15.78
CA ARG A 90 1.96 22.82 -15.41
C ARG A 90 1.97 24.30 -15.73
N GLN A 91 1.42 24.69 -16.86
CA GLN A 91 1.33 26.10 -17.24
C GLN A 91 0.41 26.87 -16.31
N ALA A 92 -0.75 26.32 -15.94
CA ALA A 92 -1.65 26.94 -14.97
C ALA A 92 -0.94 27.17 -13.62
N ILE A 93 -0.17 26.20 -13.14
CA ILE A 93 0.63 26.36 -11.91
C ILE A 93 1.70 27.45 -12.09
N ARG A 94 2.43 27.43 -13.21
CA ARG A 94 3.48 28.42 -13.51
C ARG A 94 2.96 29.86 -13.52
N ILE A 95 1.77 30.11 -14.06
CA ILE A 95 1.20 31.46 -14.15
C ILE A 95 0.43 31.87 -12.89
N THR A 96 0.12 30.92 -12.01
CA THR A 96 -0.57 31.20 -10.74
C THR A 96 0.46 31.20 -9.60
N TRP A 97 0.28 30.36 -8.60
CA TRP A 97 1.09 30.35 -7.38
C TRP A 97 2.54 29.94 -7.64
N GLY A 98 2.82 29.17 -8.69
CA GLY A 98 4.16 28.73 -9.05
C GLY A 98 5.04 29.84 -9.67
N SER A 99 4.46 30.99 -10.04
CA SER A 99 5.23 32.17 -10.47
C SER A 99 5.87 32.91 -9.29
N ARG A 100 5.34 32.70 -8.08
CA ARG A 100 5.70 33.50 -6.91
C ARG A 100 6.97 32.96 -6.27
N ASP A 101 8.01 33.78 -6.32
CA ASP A 101 9.36 33.48 -5.83
C ASP A 101 9.61 33.96 -4.39
N SER A 102 8.68 34.73 -3.83
CA SER A 102 8.79 35.29 -2.48
C SER A 102 7.43 35.45 -1.80
N TRP A 103 7.40 35.06 -0.52
CA TRP A 103 6.29 35.30 0.39
C TRP A 103 6.82 35.93 1.66
N TRP A 104 6.33 37.13 1.98
CA TRP A 104 6.66 37.84 3.22
C TRP A 104 8.18 38.03 3.40
N GLY A 105 8.89 38.29 2.30
CA GLY A 105 10.34 38.46 2.27
C GLY A 105 11.14 37.15 2.33
N GLN A 106 10.49 35.99 2.41
CA GLN A 106 11.14 34.68 2.33
C GLN A 106 11.09 34.13 0.91
N HIS A 107 12.23 33.67 0.39
CA HIS A 107 12.32 33.08 -0.94
C HIS A 107 11.70 31.68 -0.96
N ILE A 108 10.83 31.42 -1.95
CA ILE A 108 10.23 30.12 -2.20
C ILE A 108 10.61 29.68 -3.60
N LEU A 109 11.06 28.43 -3.73
CA LEU A 109 11.45 27.85 -5.00
C LEU A 109 10.47 26.74 -5.40
N THR A 110 9.81 26.90 -6.54
CA THR A 110 8.94 25.85 -7.10
C THR A 110 9.64 25.16 -8.26
N LEU A 111 9.78 23.82 -8.19
CA LEU A 111 10.39 22.99 -9.22
C LEU A 111 9.40 21.91 -9.68
N PHE A 112 9.48 21.51 -10.95
CA PHE A 112 8.66 20.44 -11.50
C PHE A 112 9.48 19.15 -11.62
N LEU A 113 8.99 18.07 -11.03
CA LEU A 113 9.49 16.72 -11.21
C LEU A 113 8.76 16.08 -12.37
N LEU A 114 9.52 15.69 -13.39
CA LEU A 114 9.01 15.07 -14.61
C LEU A 114 9.63 13.67 -14.78
N GLY A 115 8.79 12.73 -15.22
CA GLY A 115 9.25 11.43 -15.71
C GLY A 115 9.75 11.49 -17.15
N GLN A 116 10.16 10.34 -17.69
CA GLN A 116 10.33 10.18 -19.14
C GLN A 116 8.97 10.09 -19.83
N ASP A 117 8.89 10.67 -21.03
CA ASP A 117 7.72 10.57 -21.88
C ASP A 117 7.80 9.26 -22.68
N THR A 118 7.09 8.23 -22.23
CA THR A 118 7.03 6.93 -22.92
C THR A 118 6.34 7.05 -24.28
N GLN A 119 5.43 8.01 -24.46
CA GLN A 119 4.67 8.18 -25.71
C GLN A 119 5.56 8.68 -26.86
N ARG A 120 6.63 9.41 -26.53
CA ARG A 120 7.60 9.92 -27.51
C ARG A 120 8.59 8.84 -27.97
N GLU A 121 8.90 7.88 -27.11
CA GLU A 121 9.70 6.71 -27.46
C GLU A 121 8.94 5.80 -28.44
N ASP A 122 7.65 5.54 -28.20
CA ASP A 122 6.80 4.73 -29.08
C ASP A 122 6.59 5.37 -30.47
N ARG A 123 6.45 6.70 -30.53
CA ARG A 123 6.31 7.43 -31.81
C ARG A 123 7.62 7.62 -32.57
N ALA A 124 8.77 7.52 -31.89
CA ALA A 124 10.09 7.59 -32.54
C ALA A 124 10.55 6.21 -33.04
N ALA A 125 9.91 5.13 -32.57
CA ALA A 125 10.16 3.76 -32.99
C ALA A 125 9.22 3.26 -34.11
N ALA A 126 8.29 4.09 -34.57
CA ALA A 126 7.37 3.84 -35.68
C ALA A 126 7.73 4.74 -36.87
#